data_AF-Q0C9Z6-F1
#
_entry.id   AF-Q0C9Z6-F1
#
_cell.length_a   1.000
_cell.length_b   1.000
_cell.length_c   1.000
_cell.angle_alpha   90.00
_cell.angle_beta   90.00
_cell.angle_gamma   90.00
#
_symmetry.space_group_name_H-M   'P 1'
#
loop_
_entity.id
_entity.type
_entity.pdbx_description
1 polymer ?
#
loop_
_entity_poly.entity_id
_entity_poly.type
_entity_poly.pdbx_seq_one_letter_code
_entity_poly.pdbx_strand_id
1 'polypeptide(L)'
;MDIIEVQTPMPRTWIKAVHSQSASWSGNANIVRSLLDHGADIDAQEGELWNPLHTAAQRGHQKVVQVLLDRGASVNARKGEYDSTALCFASSNGHGTIVQMLLDHGADLNMQAADLSIKGDPLYPPHTHAVNKRQNAIVRMLLDRGADVNAPGKDGLTALMCASSKGFEDTLKIVLDWGADIDANWESSSALQLAVFGGHENIVQVLLNRGAGVNLNGNCVTALQAAAFKA
;
A
#
# COMPACT_ATOMS: atom_id res chain seq x y z
N MET A 1 20.56 41.28 23.15
CA MET A 1 19.46 41.45 24.12
C MET A 1 18.61 42.56 23.54
N ASP A 2 17.46 42.31 22.93
CA ASP A 2 16.46 41.31 23.29
C ASP A 2 15.81 40.64 22.08
N ILE A 3 15.53 39.36 22.27
CA ILE A 3 14.87 38.47 21.32
C ILE A 3 13.38 38.76 21.42
N ILE A 4 12.75 39.16 20.31
CA ILE A 4 11.31 39.42 20.25
C ILE A 4 10.62 38.06 20.11
N GLU A 5 10.17 37.48 21.24
CA GLU A 5 9.21 36.38 21.26
C GLU A 5 7.87 36.87 20.72
N VAL A 6 7.60 36.57 19.44
CA VAL A 6 6.23 36.68 18.89
C VAL A 6 5.50 35.37 19.19
N GLN A 7 4.96 35.29 20.40
CA GLN A 7 4.03 34.25 20.83
C GLN A 7 2.65 34.53 20.20
N THR A 8 2.34 33.89 19.06
CA THR A 8 0.96 33.85 18.57
C THR A 8 0.23 32.68 19.26
N PRO A 9 -0.97 32.89 19.86
CA PRO A 9 -1.67 31.82 20.53
C PRO A 9 -2.26 30.86 19.49
N MET A 10 -1.80 29.61 19.48
CA MET A 10 -2.32 28.56 18.60
C MET A 10 -3.81 28.26 18.94
N PRO A 11 -4.70 28.11 17.93
CA PRO A 11 -6.14 27.94 18.14
C PRO A 11 -6.49 26.65 18.91
N ARG A 12 -7.53 26.63 19.76
CA ARG A 12 -7.89 25.46 20.60
C ARG A 12 -8.12 24.14 19.84
N THR A 13 -8.44 24.22 18.55
CA THR A 13 -8.56 23.06 17.64
C THR A 13 -7.21 22.38 17.38
N TRP A 14 -6.11 23.15 17.35
CA TRP A 14 -4.73 22.69 17.24
C TRP A 14 -4.33 21.75 18.37
N ILE A 15 -4.64 22.15 19.61
CA ILE A 15 -4.29 21.36 20.81
C ILE A 15 -5.04 20.03 20.82
N LYS A 16 -6.30 19.99 20.36
CA LYS A 16 -7.10 18.76 20.35
C LYS A 16 -6.65 17.75 19.29
N ALA A 17 -6.22 18.23 18.13
CA ALA A 17 -5.68 17.40 17.04
C ALA A 17 -4.35 16.71 17.44
N VAL A 18 -3.41 17.49 17.99
CA VAL A 18 -2.06 17.02 18.36
C VAL A 18 -2.11 15.89 19.41
N HIS A 19 -3.06 15.95 20.35
CA HIS A 19 -3.19 14.90 21.37
C HIS A 19 -3.78 13.60 20.82
N SER A 20 -4.74 13.66 19.90
CA SER A 20 -5.37 12.45 19.30
C SER A 20 -4.38 11.68 18.43
N GLN A 21 -3.57 12.39 17.65
CA GLN A 21 -2.53 11.79 16.82
C GLN A 21 -1.36 11.26 17.66
N SER A 22 -0.92 12.00 18.70
CA SER A 22 0.09 11.51 19.64
C SER A 22 -0.37 10.27 20.43
N ALA A 23 -1.66 10.22 20.80
CA ALA A 23 -2.25 9.05 21.44
C ALA A 23 -2.33 7.85 20.48
N SER A 24 -2.63 8.11 19.21
CA SER A 24 -2.60 7.09 18.16
C SER A 24 -1.18 6.63 17.87
N TRP A 25 -0.19 7.52 17.90
CA TRP A 25 1.23 7.20 17.73
C TRP A 25 1.77 6.30 18.84
N SER A 26 1.39 6.59 20.09
CA SER A 26 1.75 5.79 21.28
C SER A 26 0.93 4.50 21.43
N GLY A 27 -0.13 4.30 20.63
CA GLY A 27 -0.97 3.11 20.67
C GLY A 27 -1.90 3.03 21.87
N ASN A 28 -2.11 4.13 22.61
CA ASN A 28 -2.87 4.12 23.85
C ASN A 28 -4.38 4.32 23.61
N ALA A 29 -5.10 3.22 23.39
CA ALA A 29 -6.53 3.22 23.12
C ALA A 29 -7.39 3.85 24.25
N ASN A 30 -6.93 3.84 25.51
CA ASN A 30 -7.65 4.50 26.61
C ASN A 30 -7.59 6.02 26.49
N ILE A 31 -6.42 6.56 26.14
CA ILE A 31 -6.25 7.99 25.90
C ILE A 31 -7.07 8.40 24.67
N VAL A 32 -7.01 7.63 23.58
CA VAL A 32 -7.83 7.90 22.38
C VAL A 32 -9.32 7.95 22.72
N ARG A 33 -9.85 6.96 23.47
CA ARG A 33 -11.25 6.98 23.92
C ARG A 33 -11.59 8.23 24.73
N SER A 34 -10.77 8.54 25.74
CA SER A 34 -11.00 9.70 26.60
C SER A 34 -10.99 11.01 25.80
N LEU A 35 -10.06 11.16 24.85
CA LEU A 35 -10.00 12.33 23.98
C LEU A 35 -11.26 12.46 23.12
N LEU A 36 -11.71 11.37 22.49
CA LEU A 36 -12.95 11.36 21.70
C LEU A 36 -14.18 11.68 22.56
N ASP A 37 -14.26 11.13 23.77
CA ASP A 37 -15.36 11.38 24.72
C ASP A 37 -15.42 12.85 25.16
N HIS A 38 -14.29 13.58 25.10
CA HIS A 38 -14.21 15.03 25.37
C HIS A 38 -14.27 15.90 24.09
N GLY A 39 -14.74 15.33 22.98
CA GLY A 39 -14.96 16.03 21.72
C GLY A 39 -13.67 16.41 21.00
N ALA A 40 -12.65 15.55 21.06
CA ALA A 40 -11.58 15.57 20.07
C ALA A 40 -12.15 15.20 18.70
N ASP A 41 -11.65 15.85 17.65
CA ASP A 41 -12.01 15.52 16.28
C ASP A 41 -11.36 14.17 15.91
N ILE A 42 -12.20 13.24 15.46
CA ILE A 42 -11.80 11.87 15.13
C ILE A 42 -10.96 11.79 13.85
N ASP A 43 -11.18 12.73 12.93
CA ASP A 43 -10.49 12.87 11.66
C ASP A 43 -9.50 14.03 11.66
N ALA A 44 -9.12 14.50 12.86
CA ALA A 44 -8.19 15.60 13.05
C ALA A 44 -6.91 15.44 12.22
N GLN A 45 -6.39 16.56 11.72
CA GLN A 45 -5.22 16.60 10.84
C GLN A 45 -4.14 17.51 11.44
N GLU A 46 -2.88 17.07 11.41
CA GLU A 46 -1.71 17.92 11.62
C GLU A 46 -0.98 18.11 10.28
N GLY A 47 -1.00 19.34 9.75
CA GLY A 47 -0.30 19.69 8.51
C GLY A 47 -0.64 18.75 7.34
N GLU A 48 0.35 18.43 6.52
CA GLU A 48 0.20 17.55 5.34
C GLU A 48 0.22 16.05 5.67
N LEU A 49 0.22 15.60 6.94
CA LEU A 49 0.82 14.29 7.27
C LEU A 49 -0.07 13.30 8.06
N TRP A 50 -1.30 13.09 7.59
CA TRP A 50 -2.20 11.98 7.98
C TRP A 50 -3.08 12.22 9.23
N ASN A 51 -4.15 11.41 9.38
CA ASN A 51 -5.09 11.45 10.50
C ASN A 51 -4.83 10.32 11.54
N PRO A 52 -5.54 10.28 12.68
CA PRO A 52 -5.37 9.23 13.70
C PRO A 52 -5.47 7.79 13.15
N LEU A 53 -6.40 7.53 12.23
CA LEU A 53 -6.62 6.20 11.65
C LEU A 53 -5.42 5.76 10.80
N HIS A 54 -4.87 6.65 9.98
CA HIS A 54 -3.65 6.37 9.20
C HIS A 54 -2.46 6.08 10.11
N THR A 55 -2.24 6.90 11.15
CA THR A 55 -1.15 6.71 12.10
C THR A 55 -1.27 5.36 12.81
N ALA A 56 -2.47 5.03 13.31
CA ALA A 56 -2.72 3.76 13.99
C ALA A 56 -2.55 2.57 13.06
N ALA A 57 -3.02 2.68 11.80
CA ALA A 57 -2.90 1.64 10.79
C ALA A 57 -1.45 1.40 10.37
N GLN A 58 -0.67 2.45 10.14
CA GLN A 58 0.76 2.35 9.82
C GLN A 58 1.56 1.69 10.94
N ARG A 59 1.27 2.07 12.19
CA ARG A 59 2.00 1.62 13.38
C ARG A 59 1.55 0.24 13.90
N GLY A 60 0.46 -0.32 13.40
CA GLY A 60 -0.03 -1.63 13.84
C GLY A 60 -0.87 -1.58 15.13
N HIS A 61 -1.41 -0.42 15.51
CA HIS A 61 -2.14 -0.23 16.76
C HIS A 61 -3.59 -0.71 16.66
N GLN A 62 -3.79 -2.03 16.62
CA GLN A 62 -5.08 -2.68 16.40
C GLN A 62 -6.21 -2.12 17.29
N LYS A 63 -5.97 -1.97 18.59
CA LYS A 63 -6.99 -1.47 19.55
C LYS A 63 -7.37 -0.01 19.28
N VAL A 64 -6.43 0.80 18.80
CA VAL A 64 -6.71 2.20 18.44
C VAL A 64 -7.53 2.24 17.15
N VAL A 65 -7.15 1.44 16.14
CA VAL A 65 -7.94 1.31 14.90
C VAL A 65 -9.37 0.90 15.21
N GLN A 66 -9.58 -0.14 16.02
CA GLN A 66 -10.93 -0.57 16.41
C GLN A 66 -11.74 0.58 17.02
N VAL A 67 -11.18 1.31 17.99
CA VAL A 67 -11.87 2.45 18.61
C VAL A 67 -12.23 3.52 17.60
N LEU A 68 -11.31 3.87 16.69
CA LEU A 68 -11.55 4.89 15.69
C LEU A 68 -12.66 4.47 14.72
N LEU A 69 -12.64 3.22 14.26
CA LEU A 69 -13.66 2.68 13.37
C LEU A 69 -15.04 2.60 14.05
N ASP A 70 -15.11 2.10 15.29
CA ASP A 70 -16.35 2.01 16.07
C ASP A 70 -16.98 3.38 16.34
N ARG A 71 -16.15 4.44 16.35
CA ARG A 71 -16.57 5.83 16.57
C ARG A 71 -16.82 6.60 15.27
N GLY A 72 -16.79 5.93 14.12
CA GLY A 72 -17.15 6.49 12.83
C GLY A 72 -16.05 7.28 12.14
N ALA A 73 -14.77 6.97 12.39
CA ALA A 73 -13.67 7.57 11.64
C ALA A 73 -13.83 7.33 10.14
N SER A 74 -13.45 8.30 9.32
CA SER A 74 -13.52 8.17 7.87
C SER A 74 -12.52 7.14 7.35
N VAL A 75 -12.97 5.90 7.16
CA VAL A 75 -12.20 4.75 6.63
C VAL A 75 -11.46 5.07 5.34
N ASN A 76 -12.13 5.76 4.43
CA ASN A 76 -11.64 6.09 3.09
C ASN A 76 -11.06 7.51 3.03
N ALA A 77 -10.69 8.10 4.17
CA ALA A 77 -9.99 9.37 4.17
C ALA A 77 -8.70 9.24 3.35
N ARG A 78 -8.52 10.13 2.38
CA ARG A 78 -7.28 10.30 1.61
C ARG A 78 -6.50 11.42 2.25
N LYS A 79 -5.29 11.14 2.72
CA LYS A 79 -4.46 12.13 3.43
C LYS A 79 -2.99 11.93 3.11
N GLY A 80 -2.21 13.00 3.26
CA GLY A 80 -0.82 12.99 2.83
C GLY A 80 -0.63 13.68 1.49
N GLU A 81 0.59 14.13 1.21
CA GLU A 81 1.05 14.53 -0.13
C GLU A 81 0.76 13.46 -1.21
N TYR A 82 0.54 12.22 -0.78
CA TYR A 82 0.42 11.03 -1.62
C TYR A 82 -0.98 10.41 -1.64
N ASP A 83 -1.99 11.09 -1.08
CA ASP A 83 -3.38 10.62 -1.10
C ASP A 83 -3.57 9.20 -0.49
N SER A 84 -2.71 8.84 0.45
CA SER A 84 -2.69 7.49 1.03
C SER A 84 -3.92 7.24 1.90
N THR A 85 -4.26 5.95 2.03
CA THR A 85 -5.35 5.46 2.88
C THR A 85 -4.80 4.64 4.03
N ALA A 86 -5.58 4.47 5.10
CA ALA A 86 -5.24 3.57 6.20
C ALA A 86 -5.02 2.12 5.72
N LEU A 87 -5.79 1.68 4.70
CA LEU A 87 -5.68 0.34 4.12
C LEU A 87 -4.32 0.12 3.45
N CYS A 88 -3.82 1.11 2.69
CA CYS A 88 -2.51 1.04 2.05
C CYS A 88 -1.40 0.94 3.11
N PHE A 89 -1.44 1.75 4.17
CA PHE A 89 -0.44 1.68 5.24
C PHE A 89 -0.43 0.33 5.96
N ALA A 90 -1.61 -0.18 6.33
CA ALA A 90 -1.72 -1.50 6.97
C ALA A 90 -1.22 -2.62 6.05
N SER A 91 -1.52 -2.53 4.75
CA SER A 91 -1.12 -3.52 3.74
C SER A 91 0.39 -3.56 3.53
N SER A 92 1.04 -2.40 3.34
CA SER A 92 2.49 -2.32 3.15
C SER A 92 3.28 -2.75 4.40
N ASN A 93 2.75 -2.49 5.59
CA ASN A 93 3.42 -2.81 6.85
C ASN A 93 3.09 -4.21 7.40
N GLY A 94 2.25 -5.01 6.71
CA GLY A 94 1.98 -6.39 7.11
C GLY A 94 0.95 -6.53 8.23
N HIS A 95 0.15 -5.50 8.52
CA HIS A 95 -0.80 -5.51 9.63
C HIS A 95 -2.13 -6.16 9.24
N GLY A 96 -2.12 -7.47 9.00
CA GLY A 96 -3.26 -8.22 8.45
C GLY A 96 -4.57 -8.07 9.24
N THR A 97 -4.53 -8.04 10.57
CA THR A 97 -5.74 -7.82 11.39
C THR A 97 -6.33 -6.42 11.18
N ILE A 98 -5.49 -5.42 10.95
CA ILE A 98 -5.94 -4.05 10.64
C ILE A 98 -6.52 -3.98 9.24
N VAL A 99 -5.90 -4.63 8.26
CA VAL A 99 -6.45 -4.77 6.91
C VAL A 99 -7.86 -5.36 6.99
N GLN A 100 -8.02 -6.48 7.70
CA GLN A 100 -9.32 -7.12 7.91
C GLN A 100 -10.35 -6.15 8.50
N MET A 101 -10.03 -5.46 9.61
CA MET A 101 -10.93 -4.49 10.24
C MET A 101 -11.34 -3.35 9.29
N LEU A 102 -10.39 -2.82 8.52
CA LEU A 102 -10.65 -1.74 7.56
C LEU A 102 -11.59 -2.20 6.44
N LEU A 103 -11.35 -3.39 5.89
CA LEU A 103 -12.21 -3.98 4.86
C LEU A 103 -13.63 -4.25 5.38
N ASP A 104 -13.76 -4.72 6.61
CA ASP A 104 -15.06 -4.96 7.25
C ASP A 104 -15.85 -3.66 7.49
N HIS A 105 -15.17 -2.51 7.56
CA HIS A 105 -15.77 -1.19 7.63
C HIS A 105 -15.86 -0.47 6.26
N GLY A 106 -15.72 -1.21 5.15
CA GLY A 106 -15.95 -0.68 3.81
C GLY A 106 -14.78 0.11 3.22
N ALA A 107 -13.55 -0.25 3.57
CA ALA A 107 -12.36 0.32 2.92
C ALA A 107 -12.35 -0.02 1.43
N ASP A 108 -12.09 0.99 0.59
CA ASP A 108 -12.01 0.84 -0.85
C ASP A 108 -10.71 0.13 -1.25
N LEU A 109 -10.87 -1.00 -1.93
CA LEU A 109 -9.81 -1.91 -2.39
C LEU A 109 -9.03 -1.40 -3.59
N ASN A 110 -9.53 -0.37 -4.29
CA ASN A 110 -8.96 0.12 -5.54
C ASN A 110 -8.27 1.48 -5.38
N MET A 111 -8.32 2.07 -4.17
CA MET A 111 -7.72 3.38 -3.95
C MET A 111 -6.20 3.32 -4.03
N GLN A 112 -5.67 3.95 -5.07
CA GLN A 112 -4.24 4.05 -5.29
C GLN A 112 -3.60 5.06 -4.33
N ALA A 113 -2.47 4.67 -3.75
CA ALA A 113 -1.67 5.47 -2.83
C ALA A 113 -0.18 5.34 -3.17
N ALA A 114 0.68 6.29 -2.79
CA ALA A 114 2.10 6.15 -3.06
C ALA A 114 2.74 5.17 -2.09
N ASP A 115 3.72 4.41 -2.60
CA ASP A 115 4.61 3.64 -1.73
C ASP A 115 5.75 4.57 -1.32
N LEU A 116 5.73 5.05 -0.07
CA LEU A 116 6.76 5.93 0.48
C LEU A 116 8.18 5.32 0.47
N SER A 117 8.31 4.03 0.18
CA SER A 117 9.59 3.35 0.06
C SER A 117 10.13 3.27 -1.37
N ILE A 118 9.36 3.67 -2.38
CA ILE A 118 9.75 3.64 -3.79
C ILE A 118 10.02 5.08 -4.25
N LYS A 119 11.26 5.35 -4.67
CA LYS A 119 11.64 6.62 -5.29
C LYS A 119 10.82 6.84 -6.57
N GLY A 120 10.17 8.00 -6.69
CA GLY A 120 9.38 8.39 -7.88
C GLY A 120 7.87 8.29 -7.69
N ASP A 121 7.41 7.94 -6.48
CA ASP A 121 6.02 8.04 -6.01
C ASP A 121 4.95 7.38 -6.90
N PRO A 122 5.17 6.14 -7.40
CA PRO A 122 4.12 5.44 -8.13
C PRO A 122 2.94 5.15 -7.19
N LEU A 123 1.76 5.61 -7.61
CA LEU A 123 0.50 5.31 -6.93
C LEU A 123 0.06 3.89 -7.31
N TYR A 124 -0.01 3.01 -6.32
CA TYR A 124 -0.41 1.61 -6.49
C TYR A 124 -1.68 1.28 -5.71
N PRO A 125 -2.50 0.33 -6.18
CA PRO A 125 -3.59 -0.22 -5.39
C PRO A 125 -3.05 -0.99 -4.15
N PRO A 126 -3.86 -1.14 -3.08
CA PRO A 126 -3.46 -1.79 -1.82
C PRO A 126 -2.85 -3.19 -1.99
N HIS A 127 -3.32 -3.99 -2.95
CA HIS A 127 -2.79 -5.33 -3.17
C HIS A 127 -1.37 -5.28 -3.76
N THR A 128 -1.09 -4.35 -4.68
CA THR A 128 0.26 -4.16 -5.25
C THR A 128 1.24 -3.62 -4.21
N HIS A 129 0.80 -2.79 -3.27
CA HIS A 129 1.60 -2.42 -2.08
C HIS A 129 2.00 -3.64 -1.25
N ALA A 130 1.04 -4.52 -0.96
CA ALA A 130 1.29 -5.77 -0.26
C ALA A 130 2.26 -6.67 -1.05
N VAL A 131 2.15 -6.72 -2.37
CA VAL A 131 3.10 -7.43 -3.26
C VAL A 131 4.51 -6.86 -3.16
N ASN A 132 4.68 -5.53 -3.25
CA ASN A 132 5.98 -4.87 -3.18
C ASN A 132 6.72 -5.15 -1.86
N LYS A 133 5.96 -5.47 -0.80
CA LYS A 133 6.45 -5.81 0.54
C LYS A 133 6.40 -7.31 0.85
N ARG A 134 6.06 -8.14 -0.14
CA ARG A 134 5.95 -9.62 -0.03
C ARG A 134 4.98 -10.09 1.08
N GLN A 135 3.90 -9.34 1.30
CA GLN A 135 2.88 -9.63 2.30
C GLN A 135 1.81 -10.61 1.77
N ASN A 136 2.21 -11.85 1.50
CA ASN A 136 1.38 -12.86 0.82
C ASN A 136 -0.01 -13.08 1.44
N ALA A 137 -0.12 -13.08 2.77
CA ALA A 137 -1.41 -13.26 3.45
C ALA A 137 -2.36 -12.08 3.18
N ILE A 138 -1.83 -10.86 3.12
CA ILE A 138 -2.61 -9.66 2.82
C ILE A 138 -2.97 -9.61 1.34
N VAL A 139 -2.07 -10.02 0.44
CA VAL A 139 -2.38 -10.14 -1.00
C VAL A 139 -3.59 -11.06 -1.19
N ARG A 140 -3.59 -12.28 -0.62
CA ARG A 140 -4.75 -13.18 -0.68
C ARG A 140 -6.00 -12.54 -0.12
N MET A 141 -5.91 -11.94 1.07
CA MET A 141 -7.06 -11.30 1.73
C MET A 141 -7.69 -10.20 0.88
N LEU A 142 -6.89 -9.35 0.23
CA LEU A 142 -7.39 -8.28 -0.63
C LEU A 142 -8.03 -8.83 -1.91
N LEU A 143 -7.41 -9.84 -2.52
CA LEU A 143 -7.94 -10.49 -3.72
C LEU A 143 -9.24 -11.27 -3.42
N ASP A 144 -9.32 -11.95 -2.27
CA ASP A 144 -10.54 -12.62 -1.78
C ASP A 144 -11.70 -11.64 -1.55
N ARG A 145 -11.38 -10.39 -1.25
CA ARG A 145 -12.37 -9.30 -1.09
C ARG A 145 -12.73 -8.62 -2.40
N GLY A 146 -12.18 -9.08 -3.53
CA GLY A 146 -12.51 -8.58 -4.86
C GLY A 146 -11.63 -7.44 -5.35
N ALA A 147 -10.42 -7.26 -4.80
CA ALA A 147 -9.44 -6.37 -5.42
C ALA A 147 -9.12 -6.87 -6.85
N ASP A 148 -9.10 -5.94 -7.80
CA ASP A 148 -8.73 -6.27 -9.17
C ASP A 148 -7.23 -6.55 -9.26
N VAL A 149 -6.88 -7.83 -9.47
CA VAL A 149 -5.49 -8.32 -9.57
C VAL A 149 -4.71 -7.68 -10.73
N ASN A 150 -5.43 -7.18 -11.74
CA ASN A 150 -4.85 -6.56 -12.93
C ASN A 150 -4.79 -5.04 -12.85
N ALA A 151 -5.29 -4.43 -11.76
CA ALA A 151 -5.28 -2.98 -11.63
C ALA A 151 -3.83 -2.46 -11.65
N PRO A 152 -3.46 -1.65 -12.67
CA PRO A 152 -2.11 -1.14 -12.78
C PRO A 152 -1.88 -0.01 -11.77
N GLY A 153 -0.62 0.17 -11.37
CA GLY A 153 -0.17 1.43 -10.78
C GLY A 153 -0.24 2.58 -11.78
N LYS A 154 0.01 3.81 -11.31
CA LYS A 154 0.11 4.98 -12.19
C LYS A 154 1.22 4.89 -13.23
N ASP A 155 2.26 4.12 -12.93
CA ASP A 155 3.35 3.76 -13.83
C ASP A 155 3.01 2.54 -14.69
N GLY A 156 1.75 2.10 -14.72
CA GLY A 156 1.29 0.97 -15.52
C GLY A 156 1.73 -0.42 -15.03
N LEU A 157 2.55 -0.51 -13.99
CA LEU A 157 3.02 -1.79 -13.48
C LEU A 157 1.91 -2.52 -12.72
N THR A 158 1.70 -3.79 -13.06
CA THR A 158 0.75 -4.68 -12.37
C THR A 158 1.42 -5.43 -11.22
N ALA A 159 0.62 -6.02 -10.34
CA ALA A 159 1.09 -6.88 -9.26
C ALA A 159 1.99 -8.03 -9.78
N LEU A 160 1.66 -8.61 -10.93
CA LEU A 160 2.46 -9.65 -11.57
C LEU A 160 3.85 -9.15 -11.98
N MET A 161 3.92 -7.98 -12.62
CA MET A 161 5.18 -7.35 -13.02
C MET A 161 6.07 -7.01 -11.81
N CYS A 162 5.47 -6.47 -10.74
CA CYS A 162 6.19 -6.18 -9.50
C CYS A 162 6.76 -7.44 -8.85
N ALA A 163 5.98 -8.53 -8.77
CA ALA A 163 6.44 -9.80 -8.23
C ALA A 163 7.57 -10.41 -9.08
N SER A 164 7.44 -10.33 -10.42
CA SER A 164 8.46 -10.80 -11.36
C SER A 164 9.78 -10.05 -11.24
N SER A 165 9.77 -8.73 -11.24
CA SER A 165 11.00 -7.93 -11.15
C SER A 165 11.75 -8.13 -9.83
N LYS A 166 11.01 -8.40 -8.74
CA LYS A 166 11.56 -8.59 -7.38
C LYS A 166 11.93 -10.05 -7.05
N GLY A 167 11.59 -11.02 -7.89
CA GLY A 167 11.89 -12.44 -7.61
C GLY A 167 10.95 -13.09 -6.58
N PHE A 168 9.75 -12.54 -6.37
CA PHE A 168 8.80 -13.04 -5.37
C PHE A 168 7.92 -14.18 -5.92
N GLU A 169 8.50 -15.37 -6.05
CA GLU A 169 7.83 -16.55 -6.64
C GLU A 169 6.50 -16.92 -5.96
N ASP A 170 6.44 -16.96 -4.62
CA ASP A 170 5.20 -17.27 -3.91
C ASP A 170 4.10 -16.25 -4.21
N THR A 171 4.47 -14.98 -4.24
CA THR A 171 3.54 -13.88 -4.53
C THR A 171 3.09 -13.92 -5.98
N LEU A 172 4.00 -14.22 -6.91
CA LEU A 172 3.72 -14.42 -8.33
C LEU A 172 2.69 -15.54 -8.53
N LYS A 173 2.87 -16.70 -7.87
CA LYS A 173 1.91 -17.80 -7.93
C LYS A 173 0.54 -17.37 -7.40
N ILE A 174 0.50 -16.63 -6.28
CA ILE A 174 -0.76 -16.09 -5.74
C ILE A 174 -1.47 -15.22 -6.78
N VAL A 175 -0.82 -14.21 -7.35
CA VAL A 175 -1.51 -13.31 -8.29
C VAL A 175 -1.96 -14.04 -9.56
N LEU A 176 -1.19 -15.03 -10.04
CA LEU A 176 -1.59 -15.87 -11.18
C LEU A 176 -2.79 -16.77 -10.86
N ASP A 177 -2.87 -17.30 -9.63
CA ASP A 177 -3.99 -18.14 -9.19
C ASP A 177 -5.31 -17.35 -9.12
N TRP A 178 -5.25 -16.03 -8.94
CA TRP A 178 -6.40 -15.11 -9.00
C TRP A 178 -6.63 -14.50 -10.39
N GLY A 179 -5.97 -15.01 -11.43
CA GLY A 179 -6.23 -14.61 -12.82
C GLY A 179 -5.51 -13.33 -13.26
N ALA A 180 -4.33 -13.07 -12.71
CA ALA A 180 -3.45 -12.05 -13.29
C ALA A 180 -3.17 -12.35 -14.76
N ASP A 181 -3.29 -11.33 -15.61
CA ASP A 181 -2.96 -11.41 -17.02
C ASP A 181 -1.46 -11.64 -17.17
N ILE A 182 -1.12 -12.85 -17.62
CA ILE A 182 0.25 -13.34 -17.70
C ILE A 182 1.09 -12.60 -18.74
N ASP A 183 0.42 -12.06 -19.77
CA ASP A 183 1.04 -11.37 -20.91
C ASP A 183 0.84 -9.85 -20.85
N ALA A 184 0.35 -9.34 -19.71
CA ALA A 184 0.29 -7.91 -19.44
C ALA A 184 1.68 -7.30 -19.69
N ASN A 185 1.69 -6.18 -20.42
CA ASN A 185 2.91 -5.45 -20.75
C ASN A 185 2.74 -3.96 -20.44
N TRP A 186 3.80 -3.36 -19.93
CA TRP A 186 3.90 -1.91 -19.75
C TRP A 186 5.25 -1.46 -20.28
N GLU A 187 5.26 -0.39 -21.09
CA GLU A 187 6.47 0.10 -21.77
C GLU A 187 7.32 -1.05 -22.32
N SER A 188 6.67 -1.99 -23.02
CA SER A 188 7.37 -3.10 -23.68
C SER A 188 8.03 -4.13 -22.74
N SER A 189 7.71 -4.10 -21.44
CA SER A 189 8.19 -5.05 -20.44
C SER A 189 7.04 -5.89 -19.89
N SER A 190 7.04 -7.17 -20.24
CA SER A 190 6.18 -8.19 -19.65
C SER A 190 6.75 -8.71 -18.33
N ALA A 191 5.92 -9.39 -17.54
CA ALA A 191 6.36 -10.11 -16.36
C ALA A 191 7.51 -11.11 -16.66
N LEU A 192 7.52 -11.73 -17.84
CA LEU A 192 8.57 -12.66 -18.26
C LEU A 192 9.90 -11.94 -18.54
N GLN A 193 9.87 -10.83 -19.28
CA GLN A 193 11.09 -10.05 -19.55
C GLN A 193 11.69 -9.46 -18.27
N LEU A 194 10.86 -8.99 -17.34
CA LEU A 194 11.31 -8.48 -16.05
C LEU A 194 11.98 -9.58 -15.20
N ALA A 195 11.44 -10.80 -15.20
CA ALA A 195 12.04 -11.94 -14.52
C ALA A 195 13.40 -12.32 -15.12
N VAL A 196 13.51 -12.33 -16.46
CA VAL A 196 14.79 -12.59 -17.16
C VAL A 196 15.81 -11.50 -16.84
N PHE A 197 15.45 -10.22 -16.92
CA PHE A 197 16.34 -9.11 -16.59
C PHE A 197 16.83 -9.19 -15.14
N GLY A 198 15.93 -9.54 -14.21
CA GLY A 198 16.25 -9.80 -12.82
C GLY A 198 17.14 -11.03 -12.59
N GLY A 199 17.16 -12.00 -13.51
CA GLY A 199 17.83 -13.29 -13.34
C GLY A 199 17.04 -14.27 -12.46
N HIS A 200 15.72 -14.11 -12.39
CA HIS A 200 14.84 -14.91 -11.53
C HIS A 200 14.36 -16.17 -12.26
N GLU A 201 15.27 -17.14 -12.41
CA GLU A 201 15.04 -18.39 -13.17
C GLU A 201 13.77 -19.15 -12.73
N ASN A 202 13.52 -19.18 -11.41
CA ASN A 202 12.33 -19.80 -10.84
C ASN A 202 11.03 -19.13 -11.33
N ILE A 203 11.00 -17.80 -11.39
CA ILE A 203 9.85 -17.05 -11.92
C ILE A 203 9.71 -17.28 -13.43
N VAL A 204 10.81 -17.26 -14.18
CA VAL A 204 10.80 -17.57 -15.62
C VAL A 204 10.14 -18.93 -15.85
N GLN A 205 10.55 -19.95 -15.09
CA GLN A 205 9.98 -21.28 -15.22
C GLN A 205 8.48 -21.31 -14.87
N VAL A 206 8.06 -20.62 -13.80
CA VAL A 206 6.63 -20.55 -13.43
C VAL A 206 5.81 -19.88 -14.54
N LEU A 207 6.28 -18.76 -15.10
CA LEU A 207 5.58 -18.03 -16.16
C LEU A 207 5.48 -18.88 -17.44
N LEU A 208 6.56 -19.53 -17.85
CA LEU A 208 6.56 -20.42 -19.02
C LEU A 208 5.60 -21.61 -18.82
N ASN A 209 5.61 -22.22 -17.63
CA ASN A 209 4.70 -23.33 -17.29
C ASN A 209 3.23 -22.90 -17.28
N ARG A 210 2.96 -21.61 -17.03
CA ARG A 210 1.62 -21.01 -17.03
C ARG A 210 1.22 -20.44 -18.40
N GLY A 211 2.06 -20.60 -19.43
CA GLY A 211 1.76 -20.25 -20.82
C GLY A 211 2.15 -18.84 -21.24
N ALA A 212 3.09 -18.19 -20.55
CA ALA A 212 3.53 -16.85 -20.92
C ALA A 212 4.10 -16.78 -22.35
N GLY A 213 3.73 -15.75 -23.10
CA GLY A 213 4.22 -15.49 -24.44
C GLY A 213 5.72 -15.20 -24.46
N VAL A 214 6.51 -16.09 -25.08
CA VAL A 214 7.97 -15.94 -25.17
C VAL A 214 8.45 -14.87 -26.17
N ASN A 215 7.60 -14.55 -27.15
CA ASN A 215 7.92 -13.66 -28.27
C ASN A 215 7.09 -12.36 -28.23
N LEU A 216 6.68 -11.92 -27.03
CA LEU A 216 6.01 -10.63 -26.90
C LEU A 216 6.98 -9.52 -27.34
N ASN A 217 6.63 -8.84 -28.42
CA ASN A 217 7.45 -7.79 -29.00
C ASN A 217 7.21 -6.48 -28.25
N GLY A 218 8.20 -6.11 -27.45
CA GLY A 218 8.35 -4.78 -26.92
C GLY A 218 9.47 -4.01 -27.62
N ASN A 219 9.44 -2.66 -27.61
CA ASN A 219 10.53 -1.76 -28.04
C ASN A 219 11.90 -2.11 -27.40
N CYS A 220 11.91 -2.88 -26.32
CA CYS A 220 13.09 -3.43 -25.68
C CYS A 220 13.01 -4.96 -25.83
N VAL A 221 13.84 -5.53 -26.71
CA VAL A 221 14.32 -6.93 -26.76
C VAL A 221 13.39 -8.05 -26.23
N THR A 222 13.16 -9.08 -27.05
CA THR A 222 12.50 -10.34 -26.63
C THR A 222 13.16 -10.93 -25.37
N ALA A 223 12.44 -11.75 -24.61
CA ALA A 223 12.99 -12.41 -23.42
C ALA A 223 14.29 -13.18 -23.71
N LEU A 224 14.41 -13.79 -24.90
CA LEU A 224 15.62 -14.47 -25.35
C LEU A 224 16.79 -13.50 -25.56
N GLN A 225 16.52 -12.34 -26.18
CA GLN A 225 17.56 -11.32 -26.38
C GLN A 225 17.97 -10.68 -25.05
N ALA A 226 17.03 -10.46 -24.12
CA ALA A 226 17.32 -9.97 -22.77
C ALA A 226 18.22 -10.94 -21.98
N ALA A 227 18.01 -12.26 -22.11
CA ALA A 227 18.87 -13.28 -21.51
C ALA A 227 20.30 -13.24 -22.09
N ALA A 228 20.43 -13.01 -23.40
CA ALA A 228 21.74 -12.94 -24.08
C ALA A 228 22.58 -11.71 -23.69
N PHE A 229 21.97 -10.61 -23.22
CA PHE A 229 22.69 -9.42 -22.76
C PHE A 229 23.42 -9.60 -21.41
N LYS A 230 23.10 -10.65 -20.64
CA LYS A 230 23.59 -10.86 -19.27
C LYS A 230 24.59 -12.02 -19.13
N ALA A 231 24.87 -12.74 -20.22
CA ALA A 231 25.84 -13.85 -20.29
C ALA A 231 27.24 -13.36 -20.69
#